data_AF-A0A7S1IAY9-F1
#
_entry.id   AF-A0A7S1IAY9-F1
#
_cell.length_a   1.000
_cell.length_b   1.000
_cell.length_c   1.000
_cell.angle_alpha   90.00
_cell.angle_beta   90.00
_cell.angle_gamma   90.00
#
_symmetry.space_group_name_H-M   'P 1'
#
loop_
_entity.id
_entity.type
_entity.pdbx_description
1 polymer ?
#
loop_
_entity_poly.entity_id
_entity_poly.type
_entity_poly.pdbx_seq_one_letter_code
_entity_poly.pdbx_strand_id
1 'polypeptide(L)'
;FSCLCSGPRETMLDLGISDADLAARGYILHTTKAGDGKSFPRKGDAILMSYKGMLTDGTVFDSSDSFQTEIGVGAVIGGWDKAVLEMSLGQEGRLVCHHTHAYGEEGDPNPPPIPPRATLVFDIKLLKIFPNGPL
;
A
#
# COMPACT_ATOMS: atom_id res chain seq x y z
N PHE A 1 -3.20 8.31 -30.79
CA PHE A 1 -3.89 7.40 -29.85
C PHE A 1 -2.89 7.10 -28.75
N SER A 2 -2.96 7.57 -27.51
CA SER A 2 -4.05 8.10 -26.72
C SER A 2 -3.51 9.24 -25.84
N CYS A 3 -4.32 10.27 -25.65
CA CYS A 3 -4.11 11.34 -24.70
C CYS A 3 -4.44 10.83 -23.30
N LEU A 4 -3.54 10.97 -22.31
CA LEU A 4 -3.95 10.92 -20.90
C LEU A 4 -3.20 12.00 -20.14
N CYS A 5 -3.90 13.11 -20.00
CA CYS A 5 -3.61 14.21 -19.11
C CYS A 5 -3.39 13.72 -17.68
N SER A 6 -2.41 14.32 -17.01
CA SER A 6 -2.17 14.19 -15.58
C SER A 6 -3.41 14.62 -14.76
N GLY A 7 -3.98 13.66 -14.00
CA GLY A 7 -4.94 13.85 -12.89
C GLY A 7 -6.42 13.92 -13.31
N PRO A 8 -7.34 13.16 -12.66
CA PRO A 8 -7.56 13.23 -11.21
C PRO A 8 -7.79 11.84 -10.53
N ARG A 9 -7.50 11.76 -9.21
CA ARG A 9 -7.89 10.68 -8.25
C ARG A 9 -8.37 9.36 -8.89
N GLU A 10 -7.45 8.48 -9.29
CA GLU A 10 -7.84 7.13 -9.72
C GLU A 10 -8.60 6.49 -8.56
N THR A 11 -9.82 6.01 -8.78
CA THR A 11 -10.56 5.29 -7.75
C THR A 11 -10.35 3.79 -7.93
N MET A 12 -10.66 2.98 -6.92
CA MET A 12 -10.58 1.51 -7.02
C MET A 12 -11.31 0.97 -8.28
N LEU A 13 -12.40 1.65 -8.68
CA LEU A 13 -13.21 1.32 -9.85
C LEU A 13 -12.50 1.59 -11.18
N ASP A 14 -11.70 2.66 -11.27
CA ASP A 14 -10.97 3.03 -12.50
C ASP A 14 -9.81 2.07 -12.79
N LEU A 15 -9.27 1.45 -11.75
CA LEU A 15 -8.25 0.41 -11.83
C LEU A 15 -8.83 -0.96 -12.22
N GLY A 16 -10.15 -1.05 -12.41
CA GLY A 16 -10.84 -2.31 -12.65
C GLY A 16 -10.78 -3.27 -11.47
N ILE A 17 -10.50 -2.77 -10.26
CA ILE A 17 -10.41 -3.57 -9.05
C ILE A 17 -11.82 -3.74 -8.48
N SER A 18 -12.33 -4.97 -8.52
CA SER A 18 -13.62 -5.30 -7.92
C SER A 18 -13.48 -5.68 -6.45
N ASP A 19 -14.52 -5.43 -5.64
CA ASP A 19 -14.57 -5.88 -4.25
C ASP A 19 -14.44 -7.41 -4.12
N ALA A 20 -14.90 -8.16 -5.13
CA ALA A 20 -14.79 -9.61 -5.16
C ALA A 20 -13.33 -10.08 -5.29
N ASP A 21 -12.55 -9.45 -6.17
CA ASP A 21 -11.12 -9.76 -6.33
C ASP A 21 -10.34 -9.37 -5.08
N LEU A 22 -10.69 -8.24 -4.49
CA LEU A 22 -10.10 -7.76 -3.25
C LEU A 22 -10.44 -8.67 -2.06
N ALA A 23 -11.67 -9.17 -1.97
CA ALA A 23 -12.07 -10.13 -0.94
C ALA A 23 -11.41 -11.51 -1.15
N ALA A 24 -11.22 -11.93 -2.40
CA ALA A 24 -10.58 -13.20 -2.73
C ALA A 24 -9.06 -13.19 -2.47
N ARG A 25 -8.37 -12.09 -2.81
CA ARG A 25 -6.91 -11.95 -2.65
C ARG A 25 -6.50 -11.33 -1.33
N GLY A 26 -7.36 -10.52 -0.72
CA GLY A 26 -7.10 -9.72 0.47
C GLY A 26 -6.42 -8.38 0.22
N TYR A 27 -5.59 -8.29 -0.83
CA TYR A 27 -4.92 -7.05 -1.23
C TYR A 27 -4.69 -7.03 -2.74
N ILE A 28 -4.63 -5.83 -3.32
CA ILE A 28 -4.29 -5.61 -4.71
C ILE A 28 -3.32 -4.44 -4.81
N LEU A 29 -2.16 -4.70 -5.41
CA LEU A 29 -1.17 -3.67 -5.73
C LEU A 29 -1.29 -3.30 -7.21
N HIS A 30 -1.62 -2.06 -7.48
CA HIS A 30 -1.59 -1.48 -8.82
C HIS A 30 -0.36 -0.59 -8.98
N THR A 31 0.55 -0.98 -9.87
CA THR A 31 1.76 -0.20 -10.13
C THR A 31 1.44 0.99 -11.03
N THR A 32 1.57 2.21 -10.50
CA THR A 32 1.38 3.46 -11.26
C THR A 32 2.69 3.88 -11.94
N LYS A 33 3.83 3.56 -11.33
CA LYS A 33 5.16 3.82 -11.89
C LYS A 33 6.08 2.65 -11.60
N ALA A 34 6.64 2.06 -12.65
CA ALA A 34 7.62 1.00 -12.51
C ALA A 34 8.86 1.49 -11.76
N GLY A 35 9.37 0.64 -10.87
CA GLY A 35 10.67 0.85 -10.23
C GLY A 35 11.81 0.34 -11.12
N ASP A 36 12.93 0.00 -10.47
CA ASP A 36 14.12 -0.49 -11.16
C ASP A 36 13.98 -1.92 -11.72
N GLY A 37 12.95 -2.67 -11.29
CA GLY A 37 12.70 -4.06 -11.68
C GLY A 37 13.84 -5.03 -11.33
N LYS A 38 14.76 -4.63 -10.44
CA LYS A 38 15.98 -5.38 -10.12
C LYS A 38 16.15 -5.57 -8.62
N SER A 39 15.86 -4.54 -7.84
CA SER A 39 16.07 -4.52 -6.40
C SER A 39 14.73 -4.69 -5.71
N PHE A 40 14.50 -5.88 -5.16
CA PHE A 40 13.29 -6.23 -4.42
C PHE A 40 13.64 -6.45 -2.95
N PRO A 41 12.85 -5.91 -2.00
CA PRO A 41 13.07 -6.14 -0.58
C PRO A 41 12.81 -7.61 -0.24
N ARG A 42 13.52 -8.12 0.76
CA ARG A 42 13.36 -9.47 1.28
C ARG A 42 12.72 -9.42 2.66
N LYS A 43 12.18 -10.56 3.08
CA LYS A 43 11.67 -10.73 4.44
C LYS A 43 12.76 -10.39 5.46
N GLY A 44 12.46 -9.46 6.35
CA GLY A 44 13.37 -8.94 7.38
C GLY A 44 14.21 -7.73 6.95
N ASP A 45 14.11 -7.29 5.69
CA ASP A 45 14.77 -6.05 5.27
C ASP A 45 14.03 -4.84 5.83
N ALA A 46 14.80 -3.86 6.30
CA ALA A 46 14.28 -2.54 6.59
C ALA A 46 14.13 -1.77 5.29
N ILE A 47 13.06 -1.00 5.13
CA ILE A 47 12.83 -0.17 3.96
C ILE A 47 12.46 1.25 4.35
N LEU A 48 12.73 2.19 3.46
CA LEU A 48 12.21 3.55 3.54
C LEU A 48 11.20 3.73 2.42
N MET A 49 9.99 4.13 2.78
CA MET A 49 8.94 4.44 1.81
C MET A 49 8.19 5.71 2.21
N SER A 50 7.59 6.36 1.22
CA SER A 50 6.56 7.35 1.47
C SER A 50 5.20 6.72 1.22
N TYR A 51 4.22 7.01 2.07
CA TYR A 51 2.86 6.54 1.89
C TYR A 51 1.82 7.61 2.15
N LYS A 52 0.63 7.40 1.59
CA LYS A 52 -0.57 8.16 1.88
C LYS A 52 -1.77 7.23 1.96
N GLY A 53 -2.27 7.05 3.17
CA GLY A 53 -3.44 6.25 3.50
C GLY A 53 -4.73 7.07 3.36
N MET A 54 -5.65 6.53 2.59
CA MET A 54 -6.96 7.11 2.30
C MET A 54 -8.05 6.04 2.47
N LEU A 55 -9.22 6.48 2.90
CA LEU A 55 -10.45 5.69 2.83
C LEU A 55 -10.97 5.67 1.39
N THR A 56 -11.92 4.76 1.10
CA THR A 56 -12.53 4.62 -0.24
C THR A 56 -13.31 5.87 -0.67
N ASP A 57 -13.72 6.71 0.27
CA ASP A 57 -14.34 8.02 0.02
C ASP A 57 -13.32 9.12 -0.36
N GLY A 58 -12.01 8.82 -0.29
CA GLY A 58 -10.91 9.76 -0.53
C GLY A 58 -10.45 10.55 0.69
N THR A 59 -11.02 10.29 1.88
CA THR A 59 -10.59 10.89 3.14
C THR A 59 -9.21 10.37 3.52
N VAL A 60 -8.22 11.26 3.60
CA VAL A 60 -6.87 10.94 4.05
C VAL A 60 -6.89 10.78 5.56
N PHE A 61 -6.56 9.59 6.05
CA PHE A 61 -6.43 9.33 7.48
C PHE A 61 -4.97 9.39 7.94
N ASP A 62 -4.02 9.05 7.07
CA ASP A 62 -2.60 9.08 7.43
C ASP A 62 -1.71 9.32 6.22
N SER A 63 -0.54 9.93 6.42
CA SER A 63 0.46 10.11 5.38
C SER A 63 1.83 10.41 5.97
N SER A 64 2.87 9.79 5.41
CA SER A 64 4.25 10.07 5.78
C SER A 64 5.16 10.02 4.56
N ASP A 65 6.05 11.00 4.45
CA ASP A 65 7.03 11.07 3.36
C ASP A 65 8.31 10.26 3.65
N SER A 66 8.48 9.80 4.89
CA SER A 66 9.66 9.05 5.33
C SER A 66 9.26 8.07 6.43
N PHE A 67 8.73 6.94 6.00
CA PHE A 67 8.35 5.85 6.88
C PHE A 67 9.35 4.71 6.74
N GLN A 68 10.01 4.38 7.85
CA GLN A 68 10.94 3.27 7.92
C GLN A 68 10.32 2.12 8.68
N THR A 69 10.33 0.93 8.09
CA THR A 69 9.76 -0.28 8.70
C THR A 69 10.43 -1.54 8.18
N GLU A 70 10.29 -2.65 8.90
CA GLU A 70 10.71 -3.98 8.48
C GLU A 70 9.56 -4.70 7.76
N ILE A 71 9.85 -5.29 6.60
CA ILE A 71 8.84 -5.99 5.80
C ILE A 71 8.97 -7.50 5.92
N GLY A 72 7.81 -8.17 5.97
CA GLY A 72 7.69 -9.63 5.98
C GLY A 72 7.81 -10.25 7.37
N VAL A 73 7.83 -9.42 8.42
CA VAL A 73 7.94 -9.84 9.83
C VAL A 73 6.65 -9.61 10.63
N GLY A 74 5.60 -9.08 10.00
CA GLY A 74 4.34 -8.73 10.67
C GLY A 74 4.40 -7.41 11.45
N ALA A 75 5.35 -6.53 11.13
CA ALA A 75 5.44 -5.19 11.75
C ALA A 75 4.40 -4.20 11.19
N VAL A 76 3.88 -4.49 9.98
CA VAL A 76 2.84 -3.70 9.30
C VAL A 76 1.66 -4.57 8.92
N ILE A 77 0.60 -3.95 8.39
CA ILE A 77 -0.58 -4.68 7.92
C ILE A 77 -0.21 -5.74 6.88
N GLY A 78 -0.90 -6.88 6.92
CA GLY A 78 -0.55 -8.04 6.10
C GLY A 78 -0.55 -7.76 4.59
N GLY A 79 -1.35 -6.80 4.14
CA GLY A 79 -1.32 -6.34 2.74
C GLY A 79 0.00 -5.69 2.36
N TRP A 80 0.58 -4.85 3.22
CA TRP A 80 1.89 -4.22 2.97
C TRP A 80 3.01 -5.25 3.01
N ASP A 81 2.97 -6.14 4.01
CA ASP A 81 3.98 -7.16 4.21
C ASP A 81 4.15 -8.07 2.99
N LYS A 82 3.08 -8.28 2.22
CA LYS A 82 3.10 -9.03 0.96
C LYS A 82 3.32 -8.15 -0.27
N ALA A 83 2.59 -7.04 -0.38
CA ALA A 83 2.66 -6.18 -1.56
C ALA A 83 4.03 -5.53 -1.75
N VAL A 84 4.69 -5.11 -0.67
CA VAL A 84 5.98 -4.42 -0.76
C VAL A 84 7.09 -5.37 -1.20
N LEU A 85 6.99 -6.67 -0.91
CA LEU A 85 7.90 -7.70 -1.45
C LEU A 85 7.80 -7.85 -2.97
N GLU A 86 6.66 -7.50 -3.56
CA GLU A 86 6.44 -7.49 -5.01
C GLU A 86 6.92 -6.16 -5.66
N MET A 87 7.26 -5.15 -4.86
CA MET A 87 7.72 -3.85 -5.34
C MET A 87 9.24 -3.81 -5.55
N SER A 88 9.63 -3.18 -6.64
CA SER A 88 11.03 -2.86 -6.92
C SER A 88 11.41 -1.46 -6.40
N LEU A 89 12.70 -1.22 -6.18
CA LEU A 89 13.20 0.07 -5.69
C LEU A 89 12.79 1.20 -6.64
N GLY A 90 12.23 2.28 -6.07
CA GLY A 90 11.72 3.42 -6.84
C GLY A 90 10.33 3.22 -7.45
N GLN A 91 9.71 2.06 -7.25
CA GLN A 91 8.34 1.79 -7.72
C GLN A 91 7.34 2.63 -6.93
N GLU A 92 6.34 3.14 -7.63
CA GLU A 92 5.20 3.85 -7.06
C GLU A 92 3.93 3.07 -7.46
N GLY A 93 3.02 2.91 -6.52
CA GLY A 93 1.82 2.14 -6.75
C GLY A 93 0.74 2.46 -5.74
N ARG A 94 -0.48 2.06 -6.09
CA ARG A 94 -1.64 2.11 -5.22
C ARG A 94 -1.94 0.72 -4.71
N LEU A 95 -1.84 0.56 -3.40
CA LEU A 95 -2.18 -0.64 -2.69
C LEU A 95 -3.59 -0.51 -2.10
N VAL A 96 -4.50 -1.37 -2.54
CA VAL A 96 -5.83 -1.49 -1.96
C VAL A 96 -5.82 -2.71 -1.04
N CYS A 97 -6.12 -2.50 0.23
CA CYS A 97 -6.17 -3.56 1.23
C CYS A 97 -7.61 -3.76 1.72
N HIS A 98 -8.09 -4.99 1.58
CA HIS A 98 -9.33 -5.41 2.20
C HIS A 98 -9.17 -5.39 3.72
N HIS A 99 -10.26 -5.16 4.45
CA HIS A 99 -10.24 -5.15 5.91
C HIS A 99 -9.57 -6.39 6.52
N THR A 100 -9.76 -7.58 5.90
CA THR A 100 -9.14 -8.85 6.32
C THR A 100 -7.60 -8.84 6.35
N HIS A 101 -6.95 -7.94 5.60
CA HIS A 101 -5.49 -7.78 5.52
C HIS A 101 -5.03 -6.38 5.98
N ALA A 102 -5.93 -5.64 6.64
CA ALA A 102 -5.71 -4.33 7.24
C ALA A 102 -6.12 -4.37 8.72
N TYR A 103 -7.19 -3.67 9.13
CA TYR A 103 -7.62 -3.53 10.53
C TYR A 103 -8.78 -4.47 10.94
N GLY A 104 -9.09 -5.47 10.12
CA GLY A 104 -10.05 -6.51 10.44
C GLY A 104 -11.50 -6.03 10.54
N GLU A 105 -12.32 -6.80 11.25
CA GLU A 105 -13.74 -6.46 11.47
C GLU A 105 -13.92 -5.36 12.51
N GLU A 106 -12.94 -5.17 13.40
CA GLU A 106 -13.04 -4.21 14.51
C GLU A 106 -12.67 -2.78 14.07
N GLY A 107 -11.83 -2.64 13.03
CA GLY A 107 -11.31 -1.34 12.63
C GLY A 107 -10.25 -0.82 13.60
N ASP A 108 -9.98 0.49 13.56
CA ASP A 108 -9.10 1.16 14.52
C ASP A 108 -9.90 2.26 15.22
N PRO A 109 -10.16 2.15 16.54
CA PRO A 109 -10.82 3.20 17.29
C PRO A 109 -9.91 4.41 17.55
N ASN A 110 -8.60 4.30 17.31
CA ASN A 110 -7.67 5.41 17.53
C ASN A 110 -7.90 6.53 16.50
N PRO A 111 -7.84 7.81 16.91
CA PRO A 111 -7.97 8.91 15.98
C PRO A 111 -6.75 8.99 15.05
N PRO A 112 -6.94 9.04 13.72
CA PRO A 112 -8.22 9.10 13.01
C PRO A 112 -8.93 7.73 12.91
N PRO A 113 -10.21 7.64 13.29
CA PRO A 113 -10.90 6.37 13.44
C PRO A 113 -11.08 5.67 12.08
N ILE A 114 -10.70 4.40 12.02
CA ILE A 114 -10.88 3.54 10.85
C ILE A 114 -12.12 2.67 11.09
N PRO A 115 -13.16 2.78 10.25
CA PRO A 115 -14.40 2.06 10.48
C PRO A 115 -14.21 0.52 10.43
N PRO A 116 -15.06 -0.23 11.14
CA PRO A 116 -15.19 -1.68 10.99
C PRO A 116 -15.30 -2.09 9.53
N ARG A 117 -14.56 -3.12 9.14
CA ARG A 117 -14.60 -3.69 7.77
C ARG A 117 -14.27 -2.66 6.66
N ALA A 118 -13.53 -1.61 6.98
CA ALA A 118 -13.11 -0.62 6.01
C ALA A 118 -12.06 -1.17 5.04
N THR A 119 -12.27 -0.90 3.75
CA THR A 119 -11.24 -1.05 2.73
C THR A 119 -10.35 0.20 2.75
N LEU A 120 -9.04 -0.02 2.77
CA LEU A 120 -8.06 1.05 2.80
C LEU A 120 -7.32 1.15 1.47
N VAL A 121 -7.07 2.38 1.05
CA VAL A 121 -6.33 2.69 -0.17
C VAL A 121 -5.06 3.42 0.23
N PHE A 122 -3.91 2.86 -0.11
CA PHE A 122 -2.61 3.43 0.19
C PHE A 122 -1.88 3.75 -1.11
N ASP A 123 -1.50 5.01 -1.30
CA ASP A 123 -0.48 5.36 -2.28
C ASP A 123 0.87 5.13 -1.64
N ILE A 124 1.67 4.21 -2.17
CA ILE A 124 2.97 3.83 -1.62
C ILE A 124 4.07 4.02 -2.65
N LYS A 125 5.25 4.43 -2.18
CA LYS A 125 6.43 4.60 -3.00
C LYS A 125 7.66 4.11 -2.25
N LEU A 126 8.33 3.14 -2.83
CA LEU A 126 9.54 2.56 -2.26
C LEU A 126 10.73 3.47 -2.56
N LEU A 127 11.28 4.11 -1.52
CA LEU A 127 12.39 5.07 -1.66
C LEU A 127 13.75 4.39 -1.52
N LYS A 128 13.91 3.51 -0.52
CA LYS A 128 15.15 2.76 -0.26
C LYS A 128 14.87 1.39 0.34
N ILE A 129 15.81 0.47 0.14
CA ILE A 129 15.85 -0.85 0.77
C ILE A 129 17.18 -0.95 1.52
N PHE A 130 17.13 -1.38 2.78
CA PHE A 130 18.27 -1.61 3.67
C PHE A 130 18.39 -3.11 3.97
N PRO A 131 19.15 -3.86 3.16
CA PRO A 131 19.35 -5.28 3.39
C PRO A 131 20.17 -5.50 4.68
N ASN A 132 19.60 -6.22 5.66
CA ASN A 132 20.23 -6.55 6.96
C ASN A 132 20.79 -5.33 7.75
N GLY A 133 20.13 -4.17 7.71
CA GLY A 133 20.51 -3.02 8.55
C GLY A 133 19.73 -3.01 9.87
N PRO A 134 20.37 -2.74 11.03
CA PRO A 134 19.61 -2.49 12.26
C PRO A 134 18.79 -1.21 12.08
N LEU A 135 17.51 -1.25 12.45
CA LEU A 135 16.71 -0.05 12.73
C LEU A 135 17.32 0.74 13.89
#